data_AF-A0A450WAT3-F1
#
_entry.id   AF-A0A450WAT3-F1
#
_cell.length_a   1.000
_cell.length_b   1.000
_cell.length_c   1.000
_cell.angle_alpha   90.00
_cell.angle_beta   90.00
_cell.angle_gamma   90.00
#
_symmetry.space_group_name_H-M   'P 1'
#
loop_
_entity.id
_entity.type
_entity.pdbx_description
1 polymer ?
#
loop_
_entity_poly.entity_id
_entity_poly.type
_entity_poly.pdbx_seq_one_letter_code
_entity_poly.pdbx_strand_id
1 'polypeptide(L)'
;MKSVITIATIVEGHGEVKALPVLLRRLGPWLSPQCHVEIESPIRVHRDRFLKYDEEEYKKEFQRYLQLAASKSGDNGWILILLDADNDCPAQLGPQILERAKIVIPHRPVSVVLANREFEAWFLAAARSLDGKRDFSYTEEPISGPENTRNAKGWLGKHMGSGRKYYEVTDQPAFAAHFDLAMAHRGSRSFRKLCNEWKKRIVRCSPSL
;
A
#
# COMPACT_ATOMS: atom_id res chain seq x y z
N MET A 1 -0.05 28.52 -9.37
CA MET A 1 0.69 27.29 -8.98
C MET A 1 -0.30 26.14 -8.97
N LYS A 2 -0.02 25.02 -9.67
CA LYS A 2 -0.83 23.81 -9.51
C LYS A 2 -0.71 23.36 -8.05
N SER A 3 -1.84 23.11 -7.37
CA SER A 3 -1.82 22.59 -6.00
C SER A 3 -1.16 21.22 -5.99
N VAL A 4 -0.07 21.08 -5.25
CA VAL A 4 0.59 19.79 -5.02
C VAL A 4 -0.10 19.09 -3.86
N ILE A 5 -0.41 17.80 -4.02
CA ILE A 5 -0.94 16.98 -2.94
C ILE A 5 0.19 16.08 -2.44
N THR A 6 0.61 16.30 -1.20
CA THR A 6 1.65 15.48 -0.56
C THR A 6 1.03 14.27 0.14
N ILE A 7 1.53 13.08 -0.14
CA ILE A 7 1.08 11.83 0.48
C ILE A 7 2.12 11.36 1.49
N ALA A 8 1.73 11.29 2.76
CA ALA A 8 2.50 10.64 3.80
C ALA A 8 1.97 9.21 4.03
N THR A 9 2.86 8.23 4.02
CA THR A 9 2.47 6.82 4.19
C THR A 9 3.01 6.22 5.48
N ILE A 10 2.22 5.38 6.14
CA ILE A 10 2.65 4.52 7.25
C ILE A 10 2.60 3.07 6.76
N VAL A 11 3.71 2.33 6.90
CA VAL A 11 3.88 0.94 6.46
C VAL A 11 4.60 0.10 7.50
N GLU A 12 4.55 -1.23 7.40
CA GLU A 12 5.17 -2.13 8.38
C GLU A 12 6.55 -2.69 7.98
N GLY A 13 6.67 -3.19 6.75
CA GLY A 13 7.85 -3.93 6.32
C GLY A 13 8.88 -3.09 5.59
N HIS A 14 10.06 -3.66 5.39
CA HIS A 14 11.19 -2.98 4.75
C HIS A 14 11.03 -2.92 3.22
N GLY A 15 10.31 -3.88 2.64
CA GLY A 15 10.03 -3.87 1.20
C GLY A 15 9.00 -2.80 0.82
N GLU A 16 7.95 -2.60 1.63
CA GLU A 16 6.90 -1.59 1.45
C GLU A 16 7.48 -0.17 1.46
N VAL A 17 8.44 0.09 2.35
CA VAL A 17 9.15 1.39 2.42
C VAL A 17 9.72 1.79 1.05
N LYS A 18 10.14 0.82 0.23
CA LYS A 18 10.66 1.07 -1.12
C LYS A 18 9.60 0.91 -2.20
N ALA A 19 8.71 -0.08 -2.05
CA ALA A 19 7.76 -0.48 -3.08
C ALA A 19 6.52 0.42 -3.15
N LEU A 20 5.96 0.82 -2.00
CA LEU A 20 4.75 1.62 -1.97
C LEU A 20 4.94 2.98 -2.67
N PRO A 21 6.04 3.75 -2.44
CA PRO A 21 6.25 4.99 -3.18
C PRO A 21 6.34 4.79 -4.69
N VAL A 22 6.95 3.69 -5.15
CA VAL A 22 7.02 3.35 -6.57
C VAL A 22 5.62 3.10 -7.13
N LEU A 23 4.82 2.30 -6.42
CA LEU A 23 3.45 2.00 -6.81
C LEU A 23 2.59 3.26 -6.87
N LEU A 24 2.58 4.07 -5.82
CA LEU A 24 1.77 5.28 -5.75
C LEU A 24 2.14 6.30 -6.85
N ARG A 25 3.43 6.42 -7.20
CA ARG A 25 3.88 7.23 -8.35
C ARG A 25 3.32 6.73 -9.68
N ARG A 26 3.08 5.41 -9.82
CA ARG A 26 2.42 4.84 -11.00
C ARG A 26 0.89 5.05 -10.97
N LEU A 27 0.28 5.04 -9.78
CA LEU A 27 -1.15 5.32 -9.63
C LEU A 27 -1.50 6.76 -10.04
N GLY A 28 -0.61 7.73 -9.82
CA GLY A 28 -0.80 9.12 -10.21
C GLY A 28 -1.23 9.31 -11.67
N PRO A 29 -0.38 9.03 -12.66
CA PRO A 29 -0.74 9.16 -14.07
C PRO A 29 -1.85 8.18 -14.49
N TRP A 30 -2.00 7.05 -13.82
CA TRP A 30 -3.02 6.06 -14.17
C TRP A 30 -4.44 6.46 -13.72
N LEU A 31 -4.60 7.07 -12.55
CA LEU A 31 -5.91 7.38 -11.96
C LEU A 31 -6.23 8.88 -11.93
N SER A 32 -5.21 9.73 -11.85
CA SER A 32 -5.35 11.18 -11.68
C SER A 32 -4.30 11.94 -12.51
N PRO A 33 -4.22 11.75 -13.85
CA PRO A 33 -3.19 12.36 -14.70
C PRO A 33 -3.15 13.89 -14.67
N GLN A 34 -4.23 14.54 -14.26
CA GLN A 34 -4.34 15.98 -14.08
C GLN A 34 -3.72 16.50 -12.78
N CYS A 35 -3.37 15.62 -11.84
CA CYS A 35 -2.89 15.97 -10.52
C CYS A 35 -1.38 15.83 -10.38
N HIS A 36 -0.77 16.77 -9.65
CA HIS A 36 0.61 16.63 -9.19
C HIS A 36 0.61 16.12 -7.75
N VAL A 37 1.26 14.99 -7.54
CA VAL A 37 1.31 14.31 -6.25
C VAL A 37 2.76 14.11 -5.86
N GLU A 38 3.11 14.54 -4.66
CA GLU A 38 4.41 14.27 -4.06
C GLU A 38 4.27 13.15 -3.04
N ILE A 39 5.26 12.26 -2.97
CA ILE A 39 5.22 11.10 -2.08
C ILE A 39 6.36 11.20 -1.11
N GLU A 40 6.01 11.35 0.15
CA GLU A 40 6.96 11.40 1.25
C GLU A 40 7.59 10.04 1.51
N SER A 41 8.79 10.06 2.11
CA SER A 41 9.41 8.84 2.60
C SER A 41 8.48 8.14 3.62
N PRO A 42 8.17 6.84 3.43
CA PRO A 42 7.27 6.13 4.32
C PRO A 42 7.76 6.09 5.77
N ILE A 43 6.83 6.19 6.71
CA ILE A 43 7.05 5.96 8.13
C ILE A 43 6.87 4.46 8.38
N ARG A 44 7.96 3.78 8.76
CA ARG A 44 7.91 2.35 9.09
C ARG A 44 7.52 2.16 10.55
N VAL A 45 6.57 1.26 10.81
CA VAL A 45 6.10 0.89 12.15
C VAL A 45 6.25 -0.60 12.41
N HIS A 46 6.22 -1.01 13.67
CA HIS A 46 6.04 -2.42 14.01
C HIS A 46 4.54 -2.71 14.11
N ARG A 47 4.00 -3.51 13.18
CA ARG A 47 2.57 -3.81 13.07
C ARG A 47 1.94 -4.19 14.42
N ASP A 48 2.50 -5.18 15.11
CA ASP A 48 1.95 -5.68 16.37
C ASP A 48 1.85 -4.60 17.45
N ARG A 49 2.83 -3.69 17.53
CA ARG A 49 2.79 -2.56 18.47
C ARG A 49 1.80 -1.50 18.01
N PHE A 50 1.78 -1.21 16.71
CA PHE A 50 0.91 -0.21 16.13
C PHE A 50 -0.58 -0.56 16.28
N LEU A 51 -0.93 -1.85 16.31
CA LEU A 51 -2.31 -2.32 16.46
C LEU A 51 -2.79 -2.44 17.91
N LYS A 52 -1.88 -2.57 18.88
CA LYS A 52 -2.15 -2.69 20.33
C LYS A 52 -2.53 -1.35 20.96
N TYR A 53 -3.67 -0.81 20.55
CA TYR A 53 -4.11 0.52 20.99
C TYR A 53 -4.67 0.57 22.42
N ASP A 54 -4.92 -0.59 23.03
CA ASP A 54 -5.43 -0.75 24.40
C ASP A 54 -4.37 -0.54 25.47
N GLU A 55 -3.09 -0.74 25.15
CA GLU A 55 -1.97 -0.44 26.05
C GLU A 55 -1.54 1.03 25.90
N GLU A 56 -1.44 1.76 27.01
CA GLU A 56 -1.23 3.22 26.98
C GLU A 56 0.12 3.63 26.35
N GLU A 57 1.15 2.77 26.43
CA GLU A 57 2.44 2.98 25.75
C GLU A 57 2.28 2.94 24.22
N TYR A 58 1.69 1.87 23.69
CA TYR A 58 1.49 1.68 22.25
C TYR A 58 0.46 2.66 21.68
N LYS A 59 -0.53 3.08 22.47
CA LYS A 59 -1.43 4.19 22.11
C LYS A 59 -0.68 5.50 21.92
N LYS A 60 0.28 5.84 22.79
CA LYS A 60 1.16 7.01 22.61
C LYS A 60 2.06 6.83 21.39
N GLU A 61 2.57 5.63 21.14
CA GLU A 61 3.37 5.33 19.94
C GLU A 61 2.55 5.56 18.65
N PHE A 62 1.34 5.00 18.58
CA PHE A 62 0.39 5.20 17.49
C PHE A 62 0.09 6.69 17.26
N GLN A 63 -0.15 7.45 18.33
CA GLN A 63 -0.36 8.89 18.24
C GLN A 63 0.84 9.63 17.64
N ARG A 64 2.07 9.29 18.06
CA ARG A 64 3.30 9.92 17.56
C ARG A 64 3.49 9.67 16.06
N TYR A 65 3.26 8.44 15.59
CA TYR A 65 3.36 8.15 14.15
C TYR A 65 2.32 8.92 13.32
N LEU A 66 1.09 9.06 13.82
CA LEU A 66 0.05 9.82 13.12
C LEU A 66 0.34 11.32 13.11
N GLN A 67 0.83 11.88 14.21
CA GLN A 67 1.25 13.29 14.27
C GLN A 67 2.43 13.56 13.32
N LEU A 68 3.38 12.63 13.24
CA LEU A 68 4.47 12.71 12.26
C LEU A 68 3.92 12.65 10.83
N ALA A 69 3.03 11.72 10.51
CA ALA A 69 2.41 11.63 9.19
C ALA A 69 1.61 12.88 8.82
N ALA A 70 0.87 13.46 9.78
CA ALA A 70 0.17 14.72 9.63
C ALA A 70 1.10 15.87 9.27
N SER A 71 2.19 16.02 10.02
CA SER A 71 3.22 17.02 9.73
C SER A 71 3.81 16.85 8.33
N LYS A 72 4.19 15.62 7.95
CA LYS A 72 4.75 15.32 6.62
C LYS A 72 3.76 15.57 5.48
N SER A 73 2.47 15.33 5.69
CA SER A 73 1.47 15.52 4.63
C SER A 73 1.16 16.99 4.34
N GLY A 74 1.32 17.90 5.31
CA GLY A 74 0.90 19.30 5.13
C GLY A 74 -0.62 19.45 4.97
N ASP A 75 -1.13 20.69 5.02
CA ASP A 75 -2.56 21.02 5.25
C ASP A 75 -3.50 20.50 4.17
N ASN A 76 -2.99 20.37 2.95
CA ASN A 76 -3.73 19.88 1.80
C ASN A 76 -3.34 18.43 1.43
N GLY A 77 -2.56 17.76 2.27
CA GLY A 77 -2.06 16.42 2.01
C GLY A 77 -3.00 15.29 2.39
N TRP A 78 -2.51 14.08 2.16
CA TRP A 78 -3.22 12.85 2.46
C TRP A 78 -2.32 11.86 3.22
N ILE A 79 -2.87 11.27 4.28
CA ILE A 79 -2.21 10.21 5.03
C ILE A 79 -2.79 8.85 4.61
N LEU A 80 -1.92 7.94 4.18
CA LEU A 80 -2.27 6.57 3.85
C LEU A 80 -1.59 5.60 4.81
N ILE A 81 -2.38 4.86 5.57
CA ILE A 81 -1.92 3.72 6.37
C ILE A 81 -2.11 2.47 5.53
N LEU A 82 -1.01 1.77 5.21
CA LEU A 82 -1.01 0.49 4.52
C LEU A 82 -0.30 -0.55 5.38
N LEU A 83 -1.03 -1.57 5.81
CA LEU A 83 -0.50 -2.70 6.57
C LEU A 83 -0.93 -4.01 5.93
N ASP A 84 -0.23 -5.07 6.25
CA ASP A 84 -0.64 -6.41 5.87
C ASP A 84 -1.75 -6.88 6.82
N ALA A 85 -2.76 -7.54 6.26
CA ALA A 85 -3.86 -8.06 7.07
C ALA A 85 -3.46 -9.34 7.81
N ASP A 86 -2.45 -10.07 7.33
CA ASP A 86 -2.07 -11.41 7.79
C ASP A 86 -3.27 -12.36 7.84
N ASN A 87 -3.80 -12.58 9.05
CA ASN A 87 -4.98 -13.39 9.31
C ASN A 87 -6.18 -12.56 9.82
N ASP A 88 -6.01 -11.25 10.01
CA ASP A 88 -7.08 -10.33 10.39
C ASP A 88 -8.01 -10.04 9.21
N CYS A 89 -9.28 -9.80 9.50
CA CYS A 89 -10.25 -9.42 8.47
C CYS A 89 -10.09 -7.93 8.09
N PRO A 90 -9.72 -7.59 6.83
CA PRO A 90 -9.53 -6.20 6.39
C PRO A 90 -10.75 -5.30 6.63
N ALA A 91 -11.95 -5.88 6.48
CA ALA A 91 -13.21 -5.16 6.62
C ALA A 91 -13.58 -4.84 8.08
N GLN A 92 -12.97 -5.52 9.05
CA GLN A 92 -13.17 -5.26 10.48
C GLN A 92 -12.04 -4.40 11.05
N LEU A 93 -10.78 -4.79 10.79
CA LEU A 93 -9.62 -4.10 11.34
C LEU A 93 -9.41 -2.72 10.71
N GLY A 94 -9.62 -2.58 9.40
CA GLY A 94 -9.43 -1.32 8.68
C GLY A 94 -10.27 -0.15 9.25
N PRO A 95 -11.60 -0.31 9.42
CA PRO A 95 -12.45 0.69 10.06
C PRO A 95 -12.02 1.04 11.49
N GLN A 96 -11.62 0.06 12.31
CA GLN A 96 -11.16 0.32 13.68
C GLN A 96 -9.90 1.19 13.72
N ILE A 97 -8.91 0.90 12.88
CA ILE A 97 -7.71 1.74 12.75
C ILE A 97 -8.10 3.14 12.29
N LEU A 98 -9.02 3.25 11.33
CA LEU A 98 -9.46 4.54 10.80
C LEU A 98 -10.16 5.40 11.85
N GLU A 99 -11.03 4.81 12.66
CA GLU A 99 -11.71 5.50 13.77
C GLU A 99 -10.71 6.04 14.78
N ARG A 100 -9.75 5.21 15.21
CA ARG A 100 -8.66 5.61 16.10
C ARG A 100 -7.83 6.74 15.49
N ALA A 101 -7.47 6.62 14.21
CA ALA A 101 -6.67 7.63 13.53
C ALA A 101 -7.39 8.99 13.46
N LYS A 102 -8.70 8.99 13.16
CA LYS A 102 -9.51 10.22 13.12
C LYS A 102 -9.60 10.94 14.47
N ILE A 103 -9.51 10.21 15.58
CA ILE A 103 -9.46 10.82 16.93
C ILE A 103 -8.15 11.58 17.12
N VAL A 104 -7.02 11.03 16.66
CA VAL A 104 -5.69 11.63 16.84
C VAL A 104 -5.44 12.80 15.90
N ILE A 105 -5.87 12.67 14.64
CA ILE A 105 -5.62 13.65 13.57
C ILE A 105 -6.93 14.06 12.88
N PRO A 106 -7.90 14.64 13.61
CA PRO A 106 -9.22 14.97 13.06
C PRO A 106 -9.17 16.01 11.93
N HIS A 107 -8.09 16.78 11.88
CA HIS A 107 -7.84 17.85 10.91
C HIS A 107 -7.13 17.37 9.63
N ARG A 108 -6.83 16.07 9.49
CA ARG A 108 -6.12 15.52 8.32
C ARG A 108 -6.96 14.47 7.58
N PRO A 109 -6.97 14.49 6.24
CA PRO A 109 -7.47 13.37 5.46
C PRO A 109 -6.61 12.12 5.71
N VAL A 110 -7.24 11.07 6.23
CA VAL A 110 -6.60 9.76 6.43
C VAL A 110 -7.40 8.65 5.76
N SER A 111 -6.70 7.66 5.22
CA SER A 111 -7.26 6.43 4.66
C SER A 111 -6.48 5.23 5.20
N VAL A 112 -7.21 4.15 5.49
CA VAL A 112 -6.63 2.86 5.86
C VAL A 112 -6.89 1.86 4.75
N VAL A 113 -5.83 1.16 4.35
CA VAL A 113 -5.86 0.03 3.43
C VAL A 113 -5.12 -1.11 4.11
N LEU A 114 -5.73 -2.30 4.09
CA LEU A 114 -5.06 -3.51 4.52
C LEU A 114 -4.89 -4.39 3.29
N ALA A 115 -3.64 -4.72 2.92
CA ALA A 115 -3.38 -5.71 1.88
C ALA A 115 -3.91 -7.05 2.40
N ASN A 116 -4.84 -7.67 1.67
CA ASN A 116 -5.48 -8.88 2.18
C ASN A 116 -4.46 -10.02 2.19
N ARG A 117 -4.21 -10.55 3.39
CA ARG A 117 -3.03 -11.32 3.76
C ARG A 117 -1.75 -10.50 3.72
N GLU A 118 -1.16 -10.29 2.54
CA GLU A 118 0.16 -9.68 2.39
C GLU A 118 0.18 -8.74 1.18
N PHE A 119 1.07 -7.75 1.16
CA PHE A 119 1.30 -6.86 0.00
C PHE A 119 1.55 -7.65 -1.29
N GLU A 120 2.30 -8.76 -1.21
CA GLU A 120 2.58 -9.65 -2.33
C GLU A 120 1.34 -10.17 -3.05
N ALA A 121 0.19 -10.26 -2.37
CA ALA A 121 -1.06 -10.69 -2.99
C ALA A 121 -1.46 -9.81 -4.18
N TRP A 122 -1.04 -8.54 -4.21
CA TRP A 122 -1.25 -7.64 -5.36
C TRP A 122 -0.42 -8.05 -6.58
N PHE A 123 0.78 -8.57 -6.36
CA PHE A 123 1.60 -9.14 -7.43
C PHE A 123 1.02 -10.45 -7.94
N LEU A 124 0.53 -11.32 -7.04
CA LEU A 124 -0.17 -12.55 -7.45
C LEU A 124 -1.39 -12.22 -8.33
N ALA A 125 -2.13 -11.17 -7.98
CA ALA A 125 -3.30 -10.72 -8.75
C ALA A 125 -2.95 -10.22 -10.16
N ALA A 126 -1.69 -9.89 -10.41
CA ALA A 126 -1.17 -9.46 -11.70
C ALA A 126 0.01 -10.32 -12.17
N ALA A 127 0.16 -11.56 -11.68
CA ALA A 127 1.38 -12.34 -11.84
C ALA A 127 1.77 -12.55 -13.32
N ARG A 128 0.78 -12.79 -14.17
CA ARG A 128 1.00 -12.92 -15.63
C ARG A 128 1.68 -11.69 -16.25
N SER A 129 1.44 -10.49 -15.73
CA SER A 129 2.08 -9.26 -16.22
C SER A 129 3.55 -9.11 -15.81
N LEU A 130 3.99 -9.90 -14.82
CA LEU A 130 5.37 -9.92 -14.34
C LEU A 130 6.23 -10.95 -15.07
N ASP A 131 5.66 -11.73 -15.99
CA ASP A 131 6.41 -12.73 -16.75
C ASP A 131 7.60 -12.10 -17.49
N GLY A 132 8.77 -12.72 -17.35
CA GLY A 132 10.04 -12.21 -17.87
C GLY A 132 10.57 -10.95 -17.16
N LYS A 133 9.95 -10.48 -16.08
CA LYS A 133 10.43 -9.31 -15.30
C LYS A 133 11.18 -9.78 -14.08
N ARG A 134 12.34 -9.16 -13.80
CA ARG A 134 13.10 -9.38 -12.56
C ARG A 134 13.38 -10.87 -12.30
N ASP A 135 13.59 -11.62 -13.37
CA ASP A 135 13.81 -13.07 -13.34
C ASP A 135 12.62 -13.84 -12.74
N PHE A 136 11.39 -13.40 -13.05
CA PHE A 136 10.15 -14.09 -12.70
C PHE A 136 9.60 -14.80 -13.94
N SER A 137 9.14 -16.04 -13.77
CA SER A 137 8.53 -16.86 -14.83
C SER A 137 7.12 -17.26 -14.39
N TYR A 138 6.13 -16.90 -15.18
CA TYR A 138 4.75 -17.32 -14.96
C TYR A 138 4.48 -18.63 -15.69
N THR A 139 4.49 -19.76 -14.97
CA THR A 139 3.98 -21.03 -15.49
C THR A 139 2.47 -21.11 -15.26
N GLU A 140 1.71 -21.75 -16.15
CA GLU A 140 0.23 -21.75 -16.17
C GLU A 140 -0.45 -22.49 -14.99
N GLU A 141 0.12 -22.48 -13.78
CA GLU A 141 -0.57 -22.94 -12.59
C GLU A 141 -1.65 -21.92 -12.19
N PRO A 142 -2.95 -22.28 -12.20
CA PRO A 142 -4.01 -21.36 -11.82
C PRO A 142 -3.89 -21.03 -10.33
N ILE A 143 -3.68 -19.76 -9.99
CA ILE A 143 -3.80 -19.30 -8.60
C ILE A 143 -5.30 -19.24 -8.27
N SER A 144 -5.77 -20.09 -7.36
CA SER A 144 -7.15 -20.08 -6.85
C SER A 144 -7.39 -18.91 -5.90
N GLY A 145 -7.34 -17.68 -6.44
CA GLY A 145 -7.53 -16.45 -5.69
C GLY A 145 -6.20 -15.89 -5.16
N PRO A 146 -5.72 -14.75 -5.69
CA PRO A 146 -4.43 -14.18 -5.30
C PRO A 146 -4.39 -13.76 -3.82
N GLU A 147 -5.53 -13.34 -3.26
CA GLU A 147 -5.64 -12.99 -1.84
C GLU A 147 -6.02 -14.17 -0.92
N ASN A 148 -6.30 -15.36 -1.48
CA ASN A 148 -6.54 -16.58 -0.70
C ASN A 148 -5.26 -17.40 -0.50
N THR A 149 -4.20 -17.07 -1.24
CA THR A 149 -2.92 -17.78 -1.18
C THR A 149 -2.27 -17.52 0.17
N ARG A 150 -2.13 -18.59 0.97
CA ARG A 150 -1.63 -18.48 2.35
C ARG A 150 -0.19 -17.98 2.45
N ASN A 151 0.64 -18.31 1.47
CA ASN A 151 2.07 -17.99 1.43
C ASN A 151 2.41 -17.35 0.08
N ALA A 152 2.06 -16.07 -0.09
CA ALA A 152 2.25 -15.37 -1.35
C ALA A 152 3.74 -15.25 -1.70
N LYS A 153 4.57 -14.96 -0.70
CA LYS A 153 6.04 -14.90 -0.81
C LYS A 153 6.64 -16.23 -1.27
N GLY A 154 6.19 -17.34 -0.69
CA GLY A 154 6.62 -18.68 -1.09
C GLY A 154 6.18 -19.03 -2.51
N TRP A 155 4.97 -18.59 -2.91
CA TRP A 155 4.52 -18.76 -4.29
C TRP A 155 5.39 -17.96 -5.27
N LEU A 156 5.67 -16.67 -4.99
CA LEU A 156 6.58 -15.86 -5.80
C LEU A 156 7.97 -16.51 -5.88
N GLY A 157 8.49 -16.98 -4.74
CA GLY A 157 9.79 -17.66 -4.65
C GLY A 157 9.93 -18.87 -5.57
N LYS A 158 8.88 -19.68 -5.74
CA LYS A 158 8.88 -20.85 -6.65
C LYS A 158 8.95 -20.46 -8.13
N HIS A 159 8.55 -19.23 -8.45
CA HIS A 159 8.47 -18.69 -9.81
C HIS A 159 9.65 -17.76 -10.12
N MET A 160 10.57 -17.55 -9.18
CA MET A 160 11.83 -16.87 -9.45
C MET A 160 12.79 -17.81 -10.18
N GLY A 161 13.52 -17.27 -11.15
CA GLY A 161 14.50 -17.99 -11.93
C GLY A 161 15.71 -18.42 -11.12
N SER A 162 16.50 -19.32 -11.73
CA SER A 162 17.79 -19.78 -11.20
C SER A 162 17.75 -20.31 -9.76
N GLY A 163 16.59 -20.80 -9.29
CA GLY A 163 16.42 -21.33 -7.93
C GLY A 163 16.58 -20.30 -6.82
N ARG A 164 16.57 -19.00 -7.13
CA ARG A 164 16.70 -17.94 -6.12
C ARG A 164 15.40 -17.77 -5.35
N LYS A 165 15.48 -17.24 -4.13
CA LYS A 165 14.28 -16.86 -3.37
C LYS A 165 13.77 -15.48 -3.79
N TYR A 166 12.51 -15.21 -3.49
CA TYR A 166 11.96 -13.87 -3.49
C TYR A 166 12.51 -13.11 -2.27
N TYR A 167 13.05 -11.91 -2.51
CA TYR A 167 13.62 -11.04 -1.47
C TYR A 167 12.91 -9.69 -1.47
N GLU A 168 11.94 -9.53 -0.56
CA GLU A 168 11.06 -8.35 -0.40
C GLU A 168 11.78 -7.01 -0.63
N VAL A 169 12.88 -6.77 0.08
CA VAL A 169 13.62 -5.50 0.05
C VAL A 169 14.11 -5.11 -1.36
N THR A 170 14.29 -6.08 -2.26
CA THR A 170 14.79 -5.86 -3.62
C THR A 170 13.77 -6.16 -4.71
N ASP A 171 12.95 -7.21 -4.53
CA ASP A 171 12.04 -7.69 -5.55
C ASP A 171 10.69 -6.97 -5.47
N GLN A 172 10.21 -6.63 -4.27
CA GLN A 172 8.95 -5.90 -4.10
C GLN A 172 8.94 -4.54 -4.82
N PRO A 173 9.97 -3.67 -4.72
CA PRO A 173 9.99 -2.42 -5.50
C PRO A 173 10.13 -2.66 -7.01
N ALA A 174 10.85 -3.70 -7.44
CA ALA A 174 10.99 -4.03 -8.86
C ALA A 174 9.66 -4.54 -9.45
N PHE A 175 8.94 -5.40 -8.73
CA PHE A 175 7.61 -5.84 -9.12
C PHE A 175 6.61 -4.68 -9.08
N ALA A 176 6.64 -3.85 -8.04
CA ALA A 176 5.80 -2.65 -7.93
C ALA A 176 6.00 -1.68 -9.11
N ALA A 177 7.20 -1.63 -9.70
CA ALA A 177 7.48 -0.83 -10.90
C ALA A 177 6.82 -1.40 -12.18
N HIS A 178 6.50 -2.68 -12.22
CA HIS A 178 6.19 -3.39 -13.47
C HIS A 178 4.81 -4.04 -13.55
N PHE A 179 4.23 -4.52 -12.44
CA PHE A 179 2.96 -5.26 -12.52
C PHE A 179 1.84 -4.39 -13.14
N ASP A 180 0.93 -5.01 -13.88
CA ASP A 180 -0.20 -4.34 -14.51
C ASP A 180 -1.25 -3.92 -13.46
N LEU A 181 -1.43 -2.60 -13.31
CA LEU A 181 -2.33 -2.00 -12.32
C LEU A 181 -3.80 -2.37 -12.58
N ALA A 182 -4.23 -2.47 -13.83
CA ALA A 182 -5.59 -2.82 -14.19
C ALA A 182 -5.88 -4.31 -13.91
N MET A 183 -4.91 -5.18 -14.16
CA MET A 183 -4.97 -6.60 -13.81
C MET A 183 -5.08 -6.78 -12.29
N ALA A 184 -4.21 -6.14 -11.51
CA ALA A 184 -4.29 -6.16 -10.05
C ALA A 184 -5.63 -5.61 -9.54
N HIS A 185 -6.15 -4.52 -10.12
CA HIS A 185 -7.45 -3.96 -9.76
C HIS A 185 -8.62 -4.91 -10.02
N ARG A 186 -8.56 -5.73 -11.07
CA ARG A 186 -9.57 -6.77 -11.32
C ARG A 186 -9.39 -7.96 -10.37
N GLY A 187 -8.14 -8.39 -10.13
CA GLY A 187 -7.81 -9.60 -9.37
C GLY A 187 -7.77 -9.46 -7.85
N SER A 188 -7.62 -8.24 -7.30
CA SER A 188 -7.45 -8.00 -5.86
C SER A 188 -8.45 -6.95 -5.35
N ARG A 189 -9.21 -7.33 -4.31
CA ARG A 189 -10.16 -6.42 -3.64
C ARG A 189 -9.44 -5.39 -2.78
N SER A 190 -8.35 -5.78 -2.10
CA SER A 190 -7.54 -4.87 -1.30
C SER A 190 -6.79 -3.85 -2.16
N PHE A 191 -6.28 -4.24 -3.34
CA PHE A 191 -5.72 -3.29 -4.30
C PHE A 191 -6.78 -2.34 -4.87
N ARG A 192 -7.98 -2.84 -5.16
CA ARG A 192 -9.12 -2.00 -5.55
C ARG A 192 -9.50 -0.99 -4.46
N LYS A 193 -9.43 -1.39 -3.19
CA LYS A 193 -9.61 -0.47 -2.05
C LYS A 193 -8.58 0.65 -2.05
N LEU A 194 -7.29 0.37 -2.30
CA LEU A 194 -6.26 1.40 -2.47
C LEU A 194 -6.63 2.37 -3.60
N CYS A 195 -7.02 1.85 -4.76
CA CYS A 195 -7.41 2.67 -5.91
C CYS A 195 -8.64 3.54 -5.62
N ASN A 196 -9.61 3.03 -4.86
CA ASN A 196 -10.80 3.78 -4.46
C ASN A 196 -10.45 4.90 -3.48
N GLU A 197 -9.57 4.65 -2.51
CA GLU A 197 -9.08 5.70 -1.62
C GLU A 197 -8.30 6.77 -2.38
N TRP A 198 -7.45 6.37 -3.33
CA TRP A 198 -6.76 7.30 -4.21
C TRP A 198 -7.76 8.21 -4.94
N LYS A 199 -8.74 7.63 -5.66
CA LYS A 199 -9.76 8.40 -6.39
C LYS A 199 -10.59 9.31 -5.50
N LYS A 200 -10.81 8.91 -4.24
CA LYS A 200 -11.55 9.71 -3.24
C LYS A 200 -10.74 10.89 -2.70
N ARG A 201 -9.41 10.77 -2.65
CA ARG A 201 -8.52 11.78 -2.05
C ARG A 201 -7.87 12.69 -3.08
N ILE A 202 -7.67 12.19 -4.30
CA ILE A 202 -7.01 12.89 -5.41
C ILE A 202 -8.06 13.24 -6.47
N VAL A 203 -9.05 14.07 -6.09
CA VAL A 203 -10.27 14.28 -6.90
C VAL A 203 -10.19 15.53 -7.79
N ARG A 204 -9.52 16.61 -7.36
CA ARG A 204 -9.47 17.88 -8.09
C ARG A 204 -8.20 18.67 -7.79
N CYS A 205 -7.19 18.50 -8.62
CA CYS A 205 -6.16 19.52 -8.79
C CYS A 205 -6.73 20.49 -9.81
N SER A 206 -7.48 21.50 -9.36
CA SER A 206 -8.05 22.49 -10.27
C SER A 206 -6.91 23.15 -11.06
N PRO A 207 -7.04 23.35 -12.39
CA PRO A 207 -6.25 24.36 -13.06
C PRO A 207 -6.61 25.69 -12.38
N SER A 208 -5.61 26.40 -11.86
CA SER A 208 -5.78 27.83 -11.67
C SER A 208 -6.11 28.38 -13.07
N LEU A 209 -7.35 28.84 -13.27
CA LEU A 209 -7.67 29.72 -14.39
C LEU A 209 -6.91 31.05 -14.19
#